data_AF-A0AAU2GTE3-F1
#
_entry.id   AF-A0AAU2GTE3-F1
#
_cell.length_a   1.000
_cell.length_b   1.000
_cell.length_c   1.000
_cell.angle_alpha   90.00
_cell.angle_beta   90.00
_cell.angle_gamma   90.00
#
_symmetry.space_group_name_H-M   'P 1'
#
loop_
_entity.id
_entity.type
_entity.pdbx_description
1 polymer ?
#
loop_
_entity_poly.entity_id
_entity_poly.type
_entity_poly.pdbx_seq_one_letter_code
_entity_poly.pdbx_strand_id
1 'polypeptide(L)'
;MRGIRCSVPFGAETAHSKKGCYGVLDFVPADPRVPFPDAVDVTACSEHPAWFSDRRQGEAPEELERAKETCRTCPVARQCLLWALANPALTTVGVWAGTTPKERALLRARLEQRLGPDWISAAARRRGRGRRHP
;
A
#
# COMPACT_ATOMS: atom_id res chain seq x y z
N MET A 1 20.25 56.19 -6.00
CA MET A 1 20.84 56.38 -4.65
C MET A 1 19.78 57.01 -3.75
N ARG A 2 19.75 56.53 -2.49
CA ARG A 2 18.92 56.96 -1.34
C ARG A 2 17.47 56.49 -1.33
N GLY A 3 17.17 55.74 -0.27
CA GLY A 3 15.91 55.06 -0.05
C GLY A 3 15.00 55.79 0.92
N ILE A 4 13.77 55.27 0.99
CA ILE A 4 12.75 55.62 1.96
C ILE A 4 12.25 54.30 2.56
N ARG A 5 12.25 54.26 3.89
CA ARG A 5 11.77 53.18 4.75
C ARG A 5 10.33 52.80 4.43
N CYS A 6 10.07 51.51 4.19
CA CYS A 6 8.77 50.92 4.50
C CYS A 6 8.85 50.30 5.89
N SER A 7 8.14 50.94 6.81
CA SER A 7 7.83 50.51 8.17
C SER A 7 7.03 49.20 8.15
N VAL A 8 7.59 48.13 8.69
CA VAL A 8 6.84 46.94 9.13
C VAL A 8 6.43 47.12 10.59
N PRO A 9 5.13 47.07 10.94
CA PRO A 9 4.73 46.96 12.34
C PRO A 9 4.88 45.50 12.80
N PHE A 10 5.85 45.32 13.70
CA PHE A 10 5.67 44.80 15.07
C PHE A 10 4.73 43.58 15.28
N GLY A 11 5.36 42.41 15.44
CA GLY A 11 4.92 41.26 16.25
C GLY A 11 3.87 40.34 15.62
N ALA A 12 3.92 39.01 15.71
CA ALA A 12 4.81 38.01 16.28
C ALA A 12 4.17 36.66 15.81
N GLU A 13 4.79 35.48 15.72
CA GLU A 13 5.96 34.96 16.37
C GLU A 13 6.40 33.69 15.57
N THR A 14 7.67 33.71 15.17
CA THR A 14 8.60 32.58 15.06
C THR A 14 8.10 31.15 14.79
N ALA A 15 8.46 30.63 13.61
CA ALA A 15 8.86 29.23 13.46
C ALA A 15 9.95 29.07 12.39
N HIS A 16 11.06 29.79 12.54
CA HIS A 16 12.33 29.40 11.92
C HIS A 16 13.06 28.46 12.89
N SER A 17 12.52 27.25 13.08
CA SER A 17 13.21 26.19 13.81
C SER A 17 13.98 25.34 12.82
N LYS A 18 15.16 25.84 12.45
CA LYS A 18 16.25 25.00 11.95
C LYS A 18 16.61 24.01 13.06
N LYS A 19 16.02 22.82 13.02
CA LYS A 19 16.48 21.66 13.78
C LYS A 19 16.46 20.43 12.89
N GLY A 20 17.66 20.06 12.44
CA GLY A 20 18.00 18.69 12.08
C GLY A 20 17.87 18.35 10.60
N CYS A 21 18.97 18.49 9.88
CA CYS A 21 19.27 17.64 8.74
C CYS A 21 19.54 16.21 9.25
N TYR A 22 18.49 15.50 9.62
CA TYR A 22 18.43 14.05 9.70
C TYR A 22 17.17 13.66 8.93
N GLY A 23 17.37 13.01 7.78
CA GLY A 23 16.30 12.72 6.82
C GLY A 23 15.09 12.10 7.50
N VAL A 24 13.91 12.65 7.18
CA VAL A 24 12.63 11.96 7.33
C VAL A 24 12.79 10.59 6.69
N LEU A 25 13.01 9.56 7.52
CA LEU A 25 12.98 8.19 7.08
C LEU A 25 11.53 7.91 6.64
N ASP A 26 11.36 7.99 5.32
CA ASP A 26 10.30 7.51 4.42
C ASP A 26 9.16 6.68 5.05
N PHE A 27 8.36 7.27 5.93
CA PHE A 27 7.08 6.67 6.28
C PHE A 27 6.14 6.81 5.07
N VAL A 28 5.93 5.71 4.36
CA VAL A 28 4.93 5.64 3.29
C VAL A 28 3.59 5.24 3.91
N PRO A 29 2.62 6.16 4.08
CA PRO A 29 1.30 5.78 4.57
C PRO A 29 0.55 4.93 3.54
N ALA A 30 -0.32 4.05 4.02
CA ALA A 30 -1.27 3.36 3.15
C ALA A 30 -2.32 4.34 2.61
N ASP A 31 -2.82 4.07 1.41
CA ASP A 31 -3.90 4.84 0.78
C ASP A 31 -5.18 4.73 1.63
N PRO A 32 -5.67 5.86 2.20
CA PRO A 32 -6.79 5.84 3.13
C PRO A 32 -8.12 5.41 2.48
N ARG A 33 -8.20 5.42 1.14
CA ARG A 33 -9.39 4.96 0.40
C ARG A 33 -9.53 3.45 0.42
N VAL A 34 -8.46 2.72 0.72
CA VAL A 34 -8.42 1.26 0.75
C VAL A 34 -7.77 0.82 2.06
N PRO A 35 -8.54 0.71 3.17
CA PRO A 35 -8.01 0.21 4.43
C PRO A 35 -7.58 -1.25 4.30
N PHE A 36 -6.62 -1.65 5.14
CA PHE A 36 -6.21 -3.06 5.24
C PHE A 36 -7.40 -3.89 5.73
N PRO A 37 -7.64 -5.09 5.19
CA PRO A 37 -8.74 -5.93 5.65
C PRO A 37 -8.58 -6.38 7.09
N ASP A 38 -9.68 -6.30 7.84
CA ASP A 38 -9.82 -7.03 9.09
C ASP A 38 -9.92 -8.52 8.75
N ALA A 39 -8.88 -9.27 9.12
CA ALA A 39 -8.93 -10.72 9.11
C ALA A 39 -9.66 -11.18 10.38
N VAL A 40 -10.71 -11.99 10.20
CA VAL A 40 -11.51 -12.51 11.31
C VAL A 40 -10.74 -13.58 12.08
N ASP A 41 -9.89 -14.32 11.37
CA ASP A 41 -9.07 -15.41 11.88
C ASP A 41 -7.58 -15.19 11.58
N VAL A 42 -6.73 -15.98 12.25
CA VAL A 42 -5.31 -16.11 11.91
C VAL A 42 -5.15 -16.51 10.44
N THR A 43 -4.30 -15.77 9.74
CA THR A 43 -4.05 -16.02 8.31
C THR A 43 -2.81 -16.89 8.13
N ALA A 44 -2.80 -17.74 7.11
CA ALA A 44 -1.63 -18.57 6.83
C ALA A 44 -0.34 -17.74 6.66
N CYS A 45 -0.44 -16.53 6.10
CA CYS A 45 0.71 -15.65 5.93
C CYS A 45 1.17 -14.93 7.21
N SER A 46 0.31 -14.82 8.23
CA SER A 46 0.74 -14.36 9.56
C SER A 46 1.37 -15.49 10.37
N GLU A 47 0.87 -16.72 10.23
CA GLU A 47 1.39 -17.90 10.95
C GLU A 47 2.70 -18.42 10.35
N HIS A 48 2.82 -18.38 9.02
CA HIS A 48 3.95 -18.93 8.28
C HIS A 48 4.54 -17.90 7.30
N PRO A 49 5.08 -16.77 7.78
CA PRO A 49 5.54 -15.68 6.91
C PRO A 49 6.63 -16.11 5.91
N ALA A 50 7.46 -17.09 6.28
CA ALA A 50 8.52 -17.61 5.44
C ALA A 50 8.01 -18.32 4.16
N TRP A 51 6.76 -18.79 4.13
CA TRP A 51 6.18 -19.43 2.95
C TRP A 51 5.73 -18.44 1.88
N PHE A 52 5.50 -17.18 2.23
CA PHE A 52 4.90 -16.19 1.33
C PHE A 52 5.92 -15.18 0.79
N SER A 53 7.20 -15.55 0.78
CA SER A 53 8.26 -14.75 0.15
C SER A 53 8.35 -15.04 -1.35
N ASP A 54 8.63 -14.02 -2.16
CA ASP A 54 8.86 -14.15 -3.60
C ASP A 54 10.36 -14.09 -3.98
N ARG A 55 11.24 -14.00 -2.98
CA ARG A 55 12.68 -13.71 -3.15
C ARG A 55 13.61 -14.66 -2.39
N ARG A 56 13.15 -15.80 -1.88
CA ARG A 56 14.09 -16.76 -1.27
C ARG A 56 15.01 -17.30 -2.36
N GLN A 57 16.30 -17.03 -2.23
CA GLN A 57 17.31 -17.63 -3.09
C GLN A 57 17.25 -19.15 -2.91
N GLY A 58 17.01 -19.89 -3.99
CA GLY A 58 16.90 -21.35 -3.98
C GLY A 58 15.50 -21.92 -3.77
N GLU A 59 14.45 -21.09 -3.69
CA GLU A 59 13.07 -21.56 -3.59
C GLU A 59 12.61 -22.24 -4.88
N ALA A 60 12.06 -23.45 -4.76
CA ALA A 60 11.56 -24.18 -5.91
C ALA A 60 10.29 -23.46 -6.44
N PRO A 61 10.10 -23.34 -7.78
CA PRO A 61 8.89 -22.76 -8.35
C PRO A 61 7.58 -23.32 -7.77
N GLU A 62 7.61 -24.59 -7.36
CA GLU A 62 6.49 -25.31 -6.75
C GLU A 62 6.10 -24.79 -5.35
N GLU A 63 7.07 -24.30 -4.56
CA GLU A 63 6.81 -23.71 -3.25
C GLU A 63 6.11 -22.36 -3.38
N LEU A 64 6.56 -21.53 -4.33
CA LEU A 64 5.92 -20.26 -4.63
C LEU A 64 4.48 -20.46 -5.13
N GLU A 65 4.23 -21.45 -5.99
CA GLU A 65 2.86 -21.76 -6.44
C GLU A 65 1.99 -22.28 -5.29
N ARG A 66 2.51 -23.15 -4.42
CA ARG A 66 1.79 -23.59 -3.20
C ARG A 66 1.42 -22.43 -2.29
N ALA A 67 2.33 -21.46 -2.12
CA ALA A 67 2.07 -20.24 -1.37
C ALA A 67 0.97 -19.40 -2.03
N LYS A 68 1.00 -19.27 -3.37
CA LYS A 68 -0.06 -18.57 -4.12
C LYS A 68 -1.41 -19.26 -3.98
N GLU A 69 -1.47 -20.58 -4.09
CA GLU A 69 -2.69 -21.37 -3.91
C GLU A 69 -3.26 -21.20 -2.49
N THR A 70 -2.43 -21.34 -1.47
CA THR A 70 -2.83 -21.12 -0.07
C THR A 70 -3.32 -19.69 0.15
N CYS A 71 -2.67 -18.70 -0.45
CA CYS A 71 -3.07 -17.30 -0.33
C CYS A 71 -4.42 -17.01 -1.02
N ARG A 72 -4.76 -17.73 -2.10
CA ARG A 72 -6.03 -17.56 -2.84
C ARG A 72 -7.25 -18.06 -2.06
N THR A 73 -7.08 -19.04 -1.17
CA THR A 73 -8.16 -19.58 -0.34
C THR A 73 -8.48 -18.71 0.88
N CYS A 74 -7.63 -17.71 1.18
CA CYS A 74 -7.82 -16.82 2.31
C CYS A 74 -9.18 -16.07 2.23
N PRO A 75 -9.99 -16.04 3.31
CA PRO A 75 -11.30 -15.36 3.31
C PRO A 75 -11.23 -13.86 2.96
N VAL A 76 -10.09 -13.22 3.24
CA VAL A 76 -9.83 -11.82 2.91
C VAL A 76 -9.02 -11.64 1.62
N ALA A 77 -8.78 -12.68 0.81
CA ALA A 77 -7.93 -12.61 -0.39
C ALA A 77 -8.37 -11.50 -1.35
N ARG A 78 -9.68 -11.41 -1.67
CA ARG A 78 -10.20 -10.30 -2.50
C ARG A 78 -9.83 -8.95 -1.90
N GLN A 79 -9.88 -8.85 -0.57
CA GLN A 79 -9.61 -7.63 0.18
C GLN A 79 -8.14 -7.21 0.12
N CYS A 80 -7.30 -8.16 0.48
CA CYS A 80 -5.86 -8.08 0.46
C CYS A 80 -5.36 -7.69 -0.95
N LEU A 81 -5.97 -8.23 -2.02
CA LEU A 81 -5.56 -7.90 -3.38
C LEU A 81 -5.71 -6.41 -3.71
N LEU A 82 -6.87 -5.78 -3.47
CA LEU A 82 -6.99 -4.34 -3.76
C LEU A 82 -6.06 -3.52 -2.89
N TRP A 83 -5.88 -3.90 -1.62
CA TRP A 83 -4.98 -3.19 -0.73
C TRP A 83 -3.55 -3.23 -1.29
N ALA A 84 -3.06 -4.40 -1.70
CA ALA A 84 -1.74 -4.55 -2.30
C ALA A 84 -1.61 -3.83 -3.65
N LEU A 85 -2.67 -3.77 -4.45
CA LEU A 85 -2.67 -3.02 -5.70
C LEU A 85 -2.68 -1.51 -5.48
N ALA A 86 -3.40 -1.01 -4.47
CA ALA A 86 -3.45 0.41 -4.13
C ALA A 86 -2.17 0.89 -3.41
N ASN A 87 -1.44 -0.02 -2.76
CA ASN A 87 -0.26 0.27 -1.96
C ASN A 87 1.01 -0.43 -2.51
N PRO A 88 1.48 -0.08 -3.72
CA PRO A 88 2.63 -0.76 -4.34
C PRO A 88 3.93 -0.60 -3.54
N ALA A 89 4.12 0.56 -2.89
CA ALA A 89 5.30 0.85 -2.08
C ALA A 89 5.34 0.01 -0.77
N LEU A 90 4.19 -0.42 -0.26
CA LEU A 90 4.08 -1.28 0.93
C LEU A 90 4.12 -2.78 0.59
N THR A 91 4.04 -3.12 -0.70
CA THR A 91 3.98 -4.50 -1.19
C THR A 91 5.02 -4.75 -2.27
N THR A 92 6.27 -4.35 -2.00
CA THR A 92 7.38 -4.52 -2.95
C THR A 92 7.91 -5.95 -3.02
N VAL A 93 7.52 -6.79 -2.05
CA VAL A 93 7.89 -8.20 -1.90
C VAL A 93 6.68 -9.07 -1.55
N GLY A 94 6.90 -10.38 -1.62
CA GLY A 94 6.02 -11.42 -1.14
C GLY A 94 4.78 -11.68 -2.02
N VAL A 95 4.10 -12.75 -1.62
CA VAL A 95 2.81 -13.17 -2.17
C VAL A 95 1.68 -12.46 -1.43
N TRP A 96 0.89 -11.70 -2.18
CA TRP A 96 -0.30 -11.01 -1.68
C TRP A 96 -1.50 -11.45 -2.48
N ALA A 97 -2.51 -12.02 -1.80
CA ALA A 97 -3.71 -12.58 -2.42
C ALA A 97 -3.41 -13.48 -3.64
N GLY A 98 -2.37 -14.31 -3.54
CA GLY A 98 -1.97 -15.24 -4.60
C GLY A 98 -1.21 -14.61 -5.77
N THR A 99 -0.66 -13.40 -5.58
CA THR A 99 0.09 -12.67 -6.61
C THR A 99 1.46 -12.23 -6.10
N THR A 100 2.45 -12.23 -6.98
CA THR A 100 3.80 -11.68 -6.81
C THR A 100 3.83 -10.18 -7.14
N PRO A 101 4.89 -9.43 -6.77
CA PRO A 101 5.02 -8.02 -7.13
C PRO A 101 4.96 -7.77 -8.65
N LYS A 102 5.54 -8.68 -9.45
CA LYS A 102 5.51 -8.63 -10.91
C LYS A 102 4.09 -8.80 -11.44
N GLU A 103 3.35 -9.80 -10.96
CA GLU A 103 1.94 -10.00 -11.34
C GLU A 103 1.08 -8.80 -10.94
N ARG A 104 1.29 -8.22 -9.75
CA ARG A 104 0.59 -7.01 -9.30
C ARG A 104 0.88 -5.80 -10.18
N ALA A 105 2.11 -5.64 -10.68
CA ALA A 105 2.44 -4.56 -11.61
C ALA A 105 1.63 -4.66 -12.91
N LEU A 106 1.51 -5.87 -13.47
CA LEU A 106 0.69 -6.13 -14.65
C LEU A 106 -0.80 -5.88 -14.38
N LEU A 107 -1.30 -6.30 -13.21
CA LEU A 107 -2.69 -6.06 -12.82
C LEU A 107 -3.01 -4.57 -12.67
N ARG A 108 -2.12 -3.77 -12.07
CA ARG A 108 -2.28 -2.32 -11.97
C ARG A 108 -2.37 -1.66 -13.34
N ALA A 109 -1.45 -1.99 -14.26
CA ALA A 109 -1.46 -1.45 -15.62
C ALA A 109 -2.77 -1.78 -16.36
N ARG A 110 -3.28 -3.02 -16.24
CA ARG A 110 -4.57 -3.41 -16.80
C ARG A 110 -5.75 -2.66 -16.19
N LEU A 111 -5.72 -2.39 -14.88
CA LEU A 111 -6.77 -1.65 -14.20
C LEU A 111 -6.79 -0.18 -14.64
N GLU A 112 -5.63 0.44 -14.74
CA GLU A 112 -5.49 1.81 -15.21
C GLU A 112 -5.95 1.95 -16.67
N GLN A 113 -5.57 1.03 -17.55
CA GLN A 113 -6.06 1.01 -18.93
C GLN A 113 -7.59 0.88 -19.04
N ARG A 114 -8.21 0.13 -18.13
CA ARG A 114 -9.66 -0.18 -18.19
C ARG A 114 -10.54 0.82 -17.45
N LEU A 115 -10.05 1.41 -16.36
CA LEU A 115 -10.84 2.24 -15.45
C LEU A 115 -10.33 3.70 -15.39
N GLY A 116 -9.21 4.00 -16.05
CA GLY A 116 -8.55 5.30 -16.01
C GLY A 116 -7.62 5.49 -14.81
N PRO A 117 -6.99 6.68 -14.68
CA PRO A 117 -6.00 6.97 -13.64
C PRO A 117 -6.56 6.92 -12.21
N ASP A 118 -7.87 7.16 -12.03
CA ASP A 118 -8.55 7.09 -10.73
C ASP A 118 -9.15 5.69 -10.43
N TRP A 119 -8.54 4.64 -10.98
CA TRP A 119 -9.03 3.27 -10.81
C TRP A 119 -9.13 2.83 -9.34
N ILE A 120 -8.28 3.37 -8.46
CA ILE A 120 -8.29 3.09 -7.00
C ILE A 120 -9.62 3.51 -6.39
N SER A 121 -10.08 4.74 -6.66
CA SER A 121 -11.37 5.21 -6.14
C SER A 121 -12.53 4.43 -6.76
N ALA A 122 -12.46 4.10 -8.05
CA ALA A 122 -13.46 3.28 -8.71
C ALA A 122 -13.58 1.87 -8.09
N ALA A 123 -12.45 1.29 -7.69
CA ALA A 123 -12.40 -0.01 -7.03
C ALA A 123 -12.84 0.05 -5.56
N ALA A 124 -12.46 1.11 -4.83
CA ALA A 124 -12.87 1.35 -3.44
C ALA A 124 -14.39 1.48 -3.29
N ARG A 125 -15.05 2.22 -4.20
CA ARG A 125 -16.52 2.36 -4.21
C ARG A 125 -17.26 1.03 -4.33
N ARG A 126 -16.69 0.06 -5.06
CA ARG A 126 -17.27 -1.28 -5.21
C ARG A 126 -17.12 -2.14 -3.95
N ARG A 127 -16.26 -1.77 -3.01
CA ARG A 127 -16.12 -2.47 -1.72
C ARG A 127 -17.13 -2.05 -0.69
N GLY A 128 -17.37 -0.75 -0.54
CA GLY A 128 -18.31 -0.22 0.45
C GLY A 128 -19.75 -0.73 0.28
N ARG A 129 -20.11 -1.18 -0.93
CA ARG A 129 -21.43 -1.76 -1.21
C ARG A 129 -21.59 -3.23 -0.78
N GLY A 130 -20.52 -3.91 -0.37
CA GLY A 130 -20.49 -5.37 -0.22
C GLY A 130 -20.22 -5.89 1.19
N ARG A 131 -20.21 -5.06 2.24
CA ARG A 131 -19.98 -5.51 3.63
C ARG A 131 -20.78 -4.73 4.66
N ARG A 132 -21.89 -5.30 5.08
CA ARG A 132 -22.19 -5.37 6.52
C ARG A 132 -21.70 -6.75 6.95
N HIS A 133 -20.73 -6.80 7.84
CA HIS A 133 -20.50 -8.00 8.64
C HIS A 133 -21.53 -7.93 9.79
N PRO A 134 -22.21 -9.03 10.14
CA PRO A 134 -23.15 -9.06 11.27
C PRO A 134 -22.47 -8.71 12.59
#